data_AF-X1CP99-F1
#
_entry.id   AF-X1CP99-F1
#
_cell.length_a   1.000
_cell.length_b   1.000
_cell.length_c   1.000
_cell.angle_alpha   90.00
_cell.angle_beta   90.00
_cell.angle_gamma   90.00
#
_symmetry.space_group_name_H-M   'P 1'
#
loop_
_entity.id
_entity.type
_entity.pdbx_description
1 polymer ?
#
loop_
_entity_poly.entity_id
_entity_poly.type
_entity_poly.pdbx_seq_one_letter_code
_entity_poly.pdbx_strand_id
1 'polypeptide(L)'
;VRRGDESLRWVSLQASIMTIGDETYVQALFTDVTLQKEAELLVKEEIRKLKDLEKIRKNLISRVSHELKTPLVSISGGTELLLYSYSKDMPTESLEILELIEKGGKRLNLPILAIHLLVELEYLSRSYSFRSSISYMWCCYRIYTFNLRNIR
;
A
#
# COMPACT_ATOMS: atom_id res chain seq x y z
N VAL A 1 3.41 -33.82 -4.81
CA VAL A 1 3.52 -35.30 -4.94
C VAL A 1 2.39 -35.91 -4.13
N ARG A 2 1.68 -36.90 -4.68
CA ARG A 2 0.57 -37.59 -4.00
C ARG A 2 1.10 -38.92 -3.46
N ARG A 3 0.95 -39.17 -2.15
CA ARG A 3 1.29 -40.48 -1.55
C ARG A 3 0.11 -41.46 -1.70
N GLY A 4 0.36 -42.73 -1.37
CA GLY A 4 -0.67 -43.78 -1.30
C GLY A 4 -1.76 -43.55 -0.24
N ASP A 5 -1.65 -42.50 0.57
CA ASP A 5 -2.68 -42.01 1.51
C ASP A 5 -3.54 -40.88 0.91
N GLU A 6 -3.41 -40.62 -0.39
CA GLU A 6 -4.03 -39.53 -1.15
C GLU A 6 -3.65 -38.10 -0.74
N SER A 7 -2.81 -37.90 0.28
CA SER A 7 -2.40 -36.56 0.71
C SER A 7 -1.51 -35.87 -0.33
N LEU A 8 -1.82 -34.59 -0.62
CA LEU A 8 -1.03 -33.74 -1.50
C LEU A 8 0.05 -33.02 -0.70
N ARG A 9 1.32 -33.22 -1.08
CA ARG A 9 2.45 -32.53 -0.47
C ARG A 9 3.24 -31.71 -1.46
N TRP A 10 3.67 -30.53 -1.02
CA TRP A 10 4.64 -29.73 -1.73
C TRP A 10 6.03 -30.31 -1.46
N VAL A 11 6.77 -30.57 -2.54
CA VAL A 11 8.11 -31.14 -2.44
C VAL A 11 9.06 -30.26 -3.24
N SER A 12 10.15 -29.84 -2.60
CA SER A 12 11.27 -29.21 -3.28
C SER A 12 12.18 -30.30 -3.82
N LEU A 13 12.49 -30.24 -5.11
CA LEU A 13 13.44 -31.12 -5.78
C LEU A 13 14.72 -30.33 -6.07
N GLN A 14 15.83 -30.81 -5.55
CA GLN A 14 17.16 -30.39 -5.97
C GLN A 14 17.86 -31.60 -6.60
N ALA A 15 18.41 -31.44 -7.79
CA ALA A 15 19.13 -32.52 -8.44
C ALA A 15 20.50 -32.02 -8.92
N SER A 16 21.51 -32.86 -8.74
CA SER A 16 22.87 -32.63 -9.19
C SER A 16 23.40 -33.87 -9.89
N ILE A 17 24.21 -33.67 -10.92
CA ILE A 17 24.90 -34.75 -11.61
C ILE A 17 26.29 -34.88 -10.97
N MET A 18 26.70 -36.11 -10.68
CA MET A 18 28.04 -36.42 -10.19
C MET A 18 28.63 -37.59 -10.96
N THR A 19 29.93 -37.54 -11.22
CA THR A 19 30.65 -38.61 -11.92
C THR A 19 31.55 -39.30 -10.91
N ILE A 20 31.48 -40.64 -10.85
CA ILE A 20 32.34 -41.46 -10.00
C ILE A 20 32.98 -42.52 -10.90
N GLY A 21 34.28 -42.40 -11.18
CA GLY A 21 34.93 -43.20 -12.22
C GLY A 21 34.48 -42.77 -13.62
N ASP A 22 34.13 -43.72 -14.48
CA ASP A 22 33.54 -43.48 -15.82
C ASP A 22 32.00 -43.45 -15.80
N GLU A 23 31.38 -43.64 -14.64
CA GLU A 23 29.93 -43.71 -14.50
C GLU A 23 29.35 -42.35 -14.06
N THR A 24 28.24 -41.96 -14.69
CA THR A 24 27.53 -40.72 -14.39
C THR A 24 26.26 -41.02 -13.59
N TYR A 25 26.15 -40.37 -12.43
CA TYR A 25 25.02 -40.51 -11.52
C TYR A 25 24.23 -39.22 -11.46
N VAL A 26 22.90 -39.34 -11.39
CA VAL A 26 22.02 -38.24 -11.02
C VAL A 26 21.63 -38.42 -9.56
N GLN A 27 22.05 -37.49 -8.72
CA GLN A 27 21.60 -37.40 -7.35
C GLN A 27 20.40 -36.45 -7.29
N ALA A 28 19.31 -36.88 -6.68
CA ALA A 28 18.12 -36.05 -6.45
C ALA A 28 17.76 -36.06 -4.96
N LEU A 29 17.57 -34.89 -4.39
CA LEU A 29 17.09 -34.67 -3.03
C LEU A 29 15.67 -34.10 -3.10
N PHE A 30 14.76 -34.75 -2.36
CA PHE A 30 13.37 -34.35 -2.21
C PHE A 30 13.13 -33.90 -0.78
N THR A 31 12.74 -32.65 -0.59
CA THR A 31 12.40 -32.10 0.73
C THR A 31 10.91 -31.80 0.79
N ASP A 32 10.19 -32.33 1.78
CA ASP A 32 8.82 -31.92 2.06
C ASP A 32 8.82 -30.47 2.55
N VAL A 33 8.17 -29.58 1.79
CA VAL A 33 8.06 -28.15 2.07
C VAL A 33 6.60 -27.74 2.25
N THR A 34 5.71 -28.69 2.55
CA THR A 34 4.25 -28.45 2.66
C THR A 34 3.94 -27.38 3.70
N LEU A 35 4.45 -27.52 4.93
CA LEU A 35 4.21 -26.55 6.00
C LEU A 35 4.74 -25.15 5.65
N GLN A 36 5.93 -25.08 5.04
CA GLN A 36 6.50 -23.81 4.60
C GLN A 36 5.62 -23.15 3.52
N LYS A 37 5.16 -23.93 2.54
CA LYS A 37 4.30 -23.43 1.46
C LYS A 37 2.94 -22.97 1.95
N GLU A 38 2.35 -23.70 2.90
CA GLU A 38 1.09 -23.29 3.54
C GLU A 38 1.26 -21.96 4.29
N ALA A 39 2.33 -21.82 5.09
CA ALA A 39 2.64 -20.58 5.78
C ALA A 39 2.86 -19.41 4.80
N GLU A 40 3.61 -19.62 3.71
CA GLU A 40 3.83 -18.63 2.66
C GLU A 40 2.51 -18.19 2.01
N LEU A 41 1.61 -19.13 1.71
CA LEU A 41 0.31 -18.84 1.11
C LEU A 41 -0.61 -18.09 2.06
N LEU A 42 -0.65 -18.46 3.35
CA LEU A 42 -1.40 -17.76 4.37
C LEU A 42 -0.93 -16.31 4.50
N VAL A 43 0.39 -16.08 4.62
CA VAL A 43 0.96 -14.73 4.68
C VAL A 43 0.61 -13.93 3.42
N LYS A 44 0.73 -14.55 2.24
CA LYS A 44 0.41 -13.89 0.96
C LYS A 44 -1.07 -13.50 0.88
N GLU A 45 -1.96 -14.36 1.38
CA GLU A 45 -3.39 -14.11 1.43
C GLU A 45 -3.75 -12.98 2.41
N GLU A 46 -3.14 -12.96 3.60
CA GLU A 46 -3.33 -11.86 4.55
C GLU A 46 -2.80 -10.53 4.00
N ILE A 47 -1.64 -10.52 3.34
CA ILE A 47 -1.13 -9.33 2.64
C ILE A 47 -2.11 -8.87 1.56
N ARG A 48 -2.73 -9.79 0.82
CA ARG A 48 -3.73 -9.46 -0.20
C ARG A 48 -4.96 -8.80 0.43
N LYS A 49 -5.53 -9.40 1.48
CA LYS A 49 -6.68 -8.83 2.22
C LYS A 49 -6.36 -7.44 2.76
N LEU A 50 -5.18 -7.24 3.34
CA LEU A 50 -4.74 -5.93 3.82
C LEU A 50 -4.66 -4.89 2.70
N LYS A 51 -4.15 -5.25 1.52
CA LYS A 51 -4.11 -4.36 0.36
C LYS A 51 -5.52 -4.00 -0.14
N ASP A 52 -6.43 -4.96 -0.13
CA ASP A 52 -7.82 -4.74 -0.54
C ASP A 52 -8.54 -3.79 0.43
N LEU A 53 -8.39 -4.01 1.74
CA LEU A 53 -8.92 -3.11 2.77
C LEU A 53 -8.36 -1.70 2.67
N GLU A 54 -7.05 -1.59 2.44
CA GLU A 54 -6.40 -0.29 2.26
C GLU A 54 -6.94 0.45 1.03
N LYS A 55 -7.16 -0.25 -0.08
CA LYS A 55 -7.78 0.33 -1.29
C LYS A 55 -9.17 0.87 -0.99
N ILE A 56 -10.00 0.11 -0.26
CA ILE A 56 -11.34 0.54 0.14
C ILE A 56 -11.24 1.78 1.04
N ARG A 57 -10.37 1.77 2.04
CA ARG A 57 -10.14 2.92 2.93
C ARG A 57 -9.76 4.18 2.15
N LYS A 58 -8.81 4.09 1.20
CA LYS A 58 -8.39 5.24 0.39
C LYS A 58 -9.52 5.79 -0.47
N ASN A 59 -10.29 4.90 -1.11
CA ASN A 59 -11.43 5.30 -1.92
C ASN A 59 -12.52 5.99 -1.09
N LEU A 60 -12.81 5.48 0.11
CA LEU A 60 -13.77 6.08 1.02
C LEU A 60 -13.33 7.50 1.40
N ILE A 61 -12.09 7.64 1.87
CA ILE A 61 -11.55 8.93 2.31
C ILE A 61 -11.57 9.97 1.19
N SER A 62 -11.14 9.58 -0.02
CA SER A 62 -11.16 10.46 -1.19
C SER A 62 -12.58 10.92 -1.51
N ARG A 63 -13.55 9.99 -1.59
CA ARG A 63 -14.95 10.30 -1.90
C ARG A 63 -15.58 11.23 -0.87
N VAL A 64 -15.45 10.91 0.41
CA VAL A 64 -15.98 11.75 1.50
C VAL A 64 -15.39 13.16 1.42
N SER A 65 -14.08 13.28 1.18
CA SER A 65 -13.44 14.60 1.04
C SER A 65 -14.02 15.41 -0.12
N HIS A 66 -14.26 14.78 -1.27
CA HIS A 66 -14.87 15.45 -2.43
C HIS A 66 -16.33 15.85 -2.17
N GLU A 67 -17.12 14.96 -1.59
CA GLU A 67 -18.53 15.23 -1.28
C GLU A 67 -18.70 16.30 -0.20
N LEU A 68 -17.75 16.46 0.71
CA LEU A 68 -17.74 17.55 1.70
C LEU A 68 -17.24 18.87 1.13
N LYS A 69 -16.29 18.84 0.18
CA LYS A 69 -15.71 20.06 -0.41
C LYS A 69 -16.77 20.89 -1.16
N THR A 70 -17.62 20.25 -1.96
CA THR A 70 -18.63 20.93 -2.77
C THR A 70 -19.63 21.76 -1.94
N PRO A 71 -20.36 21.20 -0.95
CA PRO A 71 -21.29 21.98 -0.13
C PRO A 71 -20.56 23.04 0.70
N LEU A 72 -19.34 22.75 1.17
CA LEU A 72 -18.54 23.72 1.93
C LEU A 72 -18.14 24.94 1.08
N VAL A 73 -17.76 24.72 -0.18
CA VAL A 73 -17.47 25.80 -1.14
C VAL A 73 -18.72 26.62 -1.41
N SER A 74 -19.88 25.99 -1.60
CA SER A 74 -21.14 26.71 -1.80
C SER A 74 -21.53 27.55 -0.59
N ILE A 75 -21.42 27.01 0.63
CA ILE A 75 -21.71 27.74 1.88
C ILE A 75 -20.76 28.91 2.04
N SER A 76 -19.45 28.66 1.93
CA SER A 76 -18.43 29.70 2.11
C SER A 76 -18.59 30.82 1.07
N GLY A 77 -18.78 30.46 -0.20
CA GLY A 77 -18.99 31.44 -1.27
C GLY A 77 -20.29 32.24 -1.09
N GLY A 78 -21.37 31.60 -0.66
CA GLY A 78 -22.63 32.28 -0.34
C GLY A 78 -22.47 33.27 0.82
N THR A 79 -21.79 32.87 1.90
CA THR A 79 -21.51 33.76 3.04
C THR A 79 -20.59 34.92 2.66
N GLU A 80 -19.58 34.66 1.83
CA GLU A 80 -18.63 35.68 1.36
C GLU A 80 -19.32 36.72 0.46
N LEU A 81 -20.22 36.28 -0.42
CA LEU A 81 -21.05 37.16 -1.24
C LEU A 81 -22.01 38.03 -0.41
N LEU A 82 -22.64 37.45 0.62
CA LEU A 82 -23.54 38.19 1.51
C LEU A 82 -22.79 39.24 2.32
N LEU A 83 -21.64 38.89 2.91
CA LEU A 83 -20.77 39.81 3.63
C LEU A 83 -20.24 40.93 2.72
N TYR A 84 -19.86 40.60 1.47
CA TYR A 84 -19.34 41.59 0.53
C TYR A 84 -20.43 42.56 0.03
N SER A 85 -21.62 42.04 -0.29
CA SER A 85 -22.64 42.80 -1.05
C SER A 85 -23.67 43.49 -0.15
N TYR A 86 -23.96 42.95 1.04
CA TYR A 86 -25.08 43.38 1.88
C TYR A 86 -24.70 43.73 3.32
N SER A 87 -23.40 43.71 3.66
CA SER A 87 -22.95 43.95 5.04
C SER A 87 -23.42 45.26 5.65
N LYS A 88 -23.57 46.33 4.85
CA LYS A 88 -24.00 47.65 5.35
C LYS A 88 -25.49 47.73 5.66
N ASP A 89 -26.29 46.86 5.04
CA ASP A 89 -27.74 46.86 5.16
C ASP A 89 -28.24 45.77 6.13
N MET A 90 -27.32 45.01 6.74
CA MET A 90 -27.63 43.92 7.67
C MET A 90 -27.56 44.36 9.14
N PRO A 91 -28.46 43.84 10.01
CA PRO A 91 -28.32 43.97 11.45
C PRO A 91 -27.01 43.38 11.96
N THR A 92 -26.42 43.99 12.99
CA THR A 92 -25.13 43.56 13.59
C THR A 92 -25.12 42.08 14.00
N GLU A 93 -26.21 41.58 14.60
CA GLU A 93 -26.33 40.17 14.99
C GLU A 93 -26.25 39.20 13.80
N SER A 94 -26.80 39.61 12.64
CA SER A 94 -26.75 38.79 11.41
C SER A 94 -25.35 38.75 10.81
N LEU A 95 -24.61 39.87 10.89
CA LEU A 95 -23.20 39.94 10.49
C LEU A 95 -22.31 39.04 11.34
N GLU A 96 -22.50 39.04 12.67
CA GLU A 96 -21.75 38.20 13.59
C GLU A 96 -21.96 36.69 13.30
N ILE A 97 -23.20 36.30 13.01
CA ILE A 97 -23.53 34.92 12.61
C ILE A 97 -22.87 34.57 11.28
N LEU A 98 -22.92 35.46 10.28
CA LEU A 98 -22.29 35.23 8.98
C LEU A 98 -20.77 35.09 9.08
N GLU A 99 -20.11 35.92 9.89
CA GLU A 99 -18.68 35.78 10.16
C GLU A 99 -18.34 34.47 10.88
N LEU A 100 -19.19 34.02 11.80
CA LEU A 100 -19.01 32.73 12.46
C LEU A 100 -19.10 31.56 11.47
N ILE A 101 -20.07 31.60 10.55
CA ILE A 101 -20.23 30.58 9.50
C ILE A 101 -19.02 30.59 8.56
N GLU A 102 -18.57 31.78 8.13
CA GLU A 102 -17.43 31.96 7.24
C GLU A 102 -16.12 31.45 7.87
N LYS A 103 -15.84 31.84 9.12
CA LYS A 103 -14.67 31.36 9.87
C LYS A 103 -14.73 29.85 10.09
N GLY A 104 -15.92 29.33 10.41
CA GLY A 104 -16.17 27.88 10.54
C GLY A 104 -15.88 27.13 9.25
N GLY A 105 -16.37 27.65 8.12
CA GLY A 105 -16.16 27.07 6.79
C GLY A 105 -14.68 27.04 6.38
N LYS A 106 -13.97 28.15 6.57
CA LYS A 106 -12.52 28.25 6.32
C LYS A 106 -11.72 27.27 7.18
N ARG A 107 -12.08 27.13 8.46
CA ARG A 107 -11.42 26.19 9.38
C ARG A 107 -11.63 24.73 8.98
N LEU A 108 -12.81 24.37 8.47
CA LEU A 108 -13.13 23.01 8.01
C LEU A 108 -12.45 22.63 6.68
N ASN A 109 -12.08 23.62 5.87
CA ASN A 109 -11.41 23.36 4.59
C ASN A 109 -10.00 22.76 4.76
N LEU A 110 -9.26 23.21 5.80
CA LEU A 110 -7.90 22.74 6.09
C LEU A 110 -7.81 21.22 6.35
N PRO A 111 -8.61 20.62 7.26
CA PRO A 111 -8.56 19.18 7.49
C PRO A 111 -9.03 18.36 6.28
N ILE A 112 -10.00 18.85 5.49
CA ILE A 112 -10.45 18.15 4.26
C ILE A 112 -9.31 18.07 3.25
N LEU A 113 -8.59 19.17 3.03
CA LEU A 113 -7.41 19.20 2.15
C LEU A 113 -6.28 18.32 2.69
N ALA A 114 -6.02 18.36 3.99
CA ALA A 114 -4.99 17.55 4.63
C ALA A 114 -5.28 16.04 4.49
N ILE A 115 -6.54 15.62 4.71
CA ILE A 115 -6.96 14.23 4.57
C ILE A 115 -6.77 13.73 3.12
N HIS A 116 -7.08 14.57 2.13
CA HIS A 116 -6.86 14.25 0.73
C HIS A 116 -5.35 14.08 0.42
N LEU A 117 -4.53 15.02 0.88
CA LEU A 117 -3.08 15.02 0.64
C LEU A 117 -2.37 13.85 1.33
N LEU A 118 -2.83 13.47 2.54
CA LEU A 118 -2.30 12.32 3.28
C LEU A 118 -2.49 11.01 2.50
N VAL A 119 -3.65 10.82 1.85
CA VAL A 119 -3.91 9.64 1.03
C VAL A 119 -2.96 9.56 -0.16
N GLU A 120 -2.62 10.70 -0.79
CA GLU A 120 -1.65 10.76 -1.90
C GLU A 120 -0.20 10.52 -1.43
N LEU A 121 0.20 11.10 -0.30
CA LEU A 121 1.55 10.92 0.26
C LEU A 121 1.81 9.49 0.76
N GLU A 122 0.82 8.83 1.38
CA GLU A 122 0.91 7.41 1.72
C GLU A 122 1.08 6.52 0.48
N TYR A 123 0.52 6.93 -0.67
CA TYR A 123 0.69 6.22 -1.93
C TYR A 123 2.12 6.36 -2.47
N LEU A 124 2.68 7.58 -2.43
CA LEU A 124 4.03 7.87 -2.91
C LEU A 124 5.13 7.29 -2.02
N SER A 125 5.04 7.40 -0.70
CA SER A 125 6.07 6.86 0.22
C SER A 125 6.26 5.35 0.05
N ARG A 126 5.20 4.63 -0.30
CA ARG A 126 5.19 3.17 -0.45
C ARG A 126 5.78 2.69 -1.77
N SER A 127 5.65 3.47 -2.85
CA SER A 127 6.31 3.17 -4.12
C SER A 127 7.84 3.33 -4.04
N TYR A 128 8.32 4.28 -3.23
CA TYR A 128 9.74 4.49 -2.98
C TYR A 128 10.37 3.39 -2.09
N SER A 129 9.68 2.91 -1.05
CA SER A 129 10.17 1.83 -0.18
C SER A 129 10.30 0.46 -0.89
N PHE A 130 9.48 0.22 -1.94
CA PHE A 130 9.60 -1.00 -2.76
C PHE A 130 10.86 -0.99 -3.65
N ARG A 131 11.34 0.20 -4.03
CA ARG A 131 12.49 0.37 -4.93
C ARG A 131 13.83 0.28 -4.20
N SER A 132 13.90 0.70 -2.94
CA SER A 132 15.05 0.48 -2.07
C SER A 132 15.23 -1.00 -1.74
N SER A 133 14.16 -1.73 -1.39
CA SER A 133 14.25 -3.17 -1.07
C SER A 133 14.73 -4.03 -2.25
N ILE A 134 14.33 -3.72 -3.49
CA ILE A 134 14.83 -4.43 -4.68
C ILE A 134 16.31 -4.09 -4.95
N SER A 135 16.75 -2.86 -4.67
CA SER A 135 18.16 -2.46 -4.82
C SER A 135 19.07 -3.17 -3.81
N TYR A 136 18.65 -3.33 -2.55
CA TYR A 136 19.40 -4.10 -1.55
C TYR A 136 19.40 -5.61 -1.83
N MET A 137 18.30 -6.15 -2.37
CA MET A 137 18.21 -7.56 -2.74
C MET A 137 19.08 -7.91 -3.97
N TRP A 138 19.22 -6.98 -4.93
CA TRP A 138 20.18 -7.09 -6.03
C TRP A 138 21.64 -6.90 -5.59
N CYS A 139 21.88 -6.07 -4.57
CA CYS A 139 23.22 -5.92 -3.98
C CYS A 139 23.69 -7.21 -3.31
N CYS A 140 22.82 -7.87 -2.53
CA CYS A 140 23.14 -9.16 -1.93
C CYS A 140 23.33 -10.27 -2.98
N TYR A 141 22.49 -10.35 -4.02
CA TYR A 141 22.63 -11.39 -5.05
C TYR A 141 23.92 -11.26 -5.88
N ARG A 142 24.45 -10.04 -6.05
CA ARG A 142 25.72 -9.80 -6.76
C ARG A 142 26.98 -10.05 -5.91
N ILE A 143 26.86 -10.14 -4.59
CA ILE A 143 27.96 -10.50 -3.69
C ILE A 143 28.16 -12.03 -3.65
N TYR A 144 27.08 -12.82 -3.75
CA TYR A 144 27.17 -14.30 -3.72
C TYR A 144 27.69 -14.93 -5.03
N THR A 145 27.67 -14.21 -6.16
CA THR A 145 28.14 -14.76 -7.46
C THR A 145 29.61 -14.48 -7.76
N PHE A 146 30.38 -13.87 -6.85
CA PHE A 146 31.78 -13.51 -7.09
C PHE A 146 32.82 -14.45 -6.46
N ASN A 147 32.44 -15.60 -5.90
CA ASN A 147 33.40 -16.44 -5.15
C ASN A 147 33.37 -17.94 -5.49
N LEU A 148 33.34 -18.29 -6.78
CA LEU A 148 33.53 -19.68 -7.26
C LEU A 148 34.38 -19.78 -8.54
N ARG A 149 35.38 -18.90 -8.70
CA ARG A 149 36.42 -19.04 -9.73
C ARG A 149 37.79 -18.76 -9.12
N ASN A 150 38.32 -19.73 -8.39
CA ASN A 150 39.75 -20.05 -8.33
C ASN A 150 40.01 -21.02 -7.18
N ILE A 151 39.94 -22.31 -7.45
CA ILE A 151 40.83 -23.28 -6.81
C ILE A 151 41.30 -24.19 -7.94
N ARG A 152 42.59 -24.09 -8.24
CA ARG A 152 43.34 -24.96 -9.17
C ARG A 152 43.54 -26.33 -8.54
#